data_AF-A0A3B9WZ62-F1
#
_entry.id   AF-A0A3B9WZ62-F1
#
_cell.length_a   1.000
_cell.length_b   1.000
_cell.length_c   1.000
_cell.angle_alpha   90.00
_cell.angle_beta   90.00
_cell.angle_gamma   90.00
#
_symmetry.space_group_name_H-M   'P 1'
#
loop_
_entity.id
_entity.type
_entity.pdbx_description
1 polymer ?
#
loop_
_entity_poly.entity_id
_entity_poly.type
_entity_poly.pdbx_seq_one_letter_code
_entity_poly.pdbx_strand_id
1 'polypeptide(L)'
;KVSYRLLYGAQLKSTLRQLAPSWALEIADAQLGNDSVEAVGNIGRACPIKVALPAVIYLILKFGDNFEKAMSENAMAGGDNCARGLALGIVLGAHHGLSAIPEELLTGLNNRSRIESLLTG
;
A
#
# COMPACT_ATOMS: atom_id res chain seq x y z
N LYS A 1 -11.89 6.18 -21.91
CA LYS A 1 -11.25 5.96 -20.58
C LYS A 1 -12.12 5.11 -19.64
N VAL A 2 -13.45 5.24 -19.63
CA VAL A 2 -14.36 4.41 -18.81
C VAL A 2 -14.47 2.95 -19.31
N SER A 3 -14.49 2.75 -20.63
CA SER A 3 -14.63 1.44 -21.28
C SER A 3 -13.49 0.45 -20.98
N TYR A 4 -12.25 0.92 -20.82
CA TYR A 4 -11.10 0.05 -20.48
C TYR A 4 -11.21 -0.50 -19.04
N ARG A 5 -11.71 0.31 -18.10
CA ARG A 5 -11.92 -0.09 -16.71
C ARG A 5 -13.02 -1.15 -16.56
N LEU A 6 -14.00 -1.15 -17.47
CA LEU A 6 -15.11 -2.11 -17.50
C LEU A 6 -14.70 -3.47 -18.06
N LEU A 7 -13.73 -3.51 -18.98
CA LEU A 7 -13.35 -4.75 -19.68
C LEU A 7 -12.23 -5.54 -19.00
N TYR A 8 -11.32 -4.86 -18.29
CA TYR A 8 -10.11 -5.49 -17.76
C TYR A 8 -9.97 -5.41 -16.23
N GLY A 9 -10.89 -4.73 -15.55
CA GLY A 9 -10.61 -4.19 -14.22
C GLY A 9 -9.53 -3.11 -14.30
N ALA A 10 -9.59 -2.10 -13.44
CA ALA A 10 -8.56 -1.07 -13.46
C ALA A 10 -7.27 -1.66 -12.83
N GLN A 11 -6.24 -1.96 -13.63
CA GLN A 11 -4.95 -2.42 -13.10
C GLN A 11 -4.43 -1.39 -12.06
N LEU A 12 -4.10 -1.85 -10.85
CA LEU A 12 -3.80 -0.99 -9.70
C LEU A 12 -2.74 0.06 -10.03
N LYS A 13 -1.60 -0.35 -10.60
CA LYS A 13 -0.49 0.55 -10.96
C LYS A 13 -0.91 1.59 -12.01
N SER A 14 -1.66 1.19 -13.03
CA SER A 14 -2.15 2.11 -14.07
C SER A 14 -3.12 3.14 -13.50
N THR A 15 -3.98 2.72 -12.57
CA THR A 15 -4.94 3.59 -11.88
C THR A 15 -4.21 4.57 -10.97
N LEU A 16 -3.20 4.11 -10.24
CA LEU A 16 -2.40 4.95 -9.36
C LEU A 16 -1.64 6.00 -10.17
N ARG A 17 -1.00 5.61 -11.28
CA ARG A 17 -0.33 6.56 -12.19
C ARG A 17 -1.30 7.59 -12.79
N GLN A 18 -2.58 7.25 -12.95
CA GLN A 18 -3.58 8.16 -13.49
C GLN A 18 -4.15 9.13 -12.43
N LEU A 19 -4.35 8.66 -11.20
CA LEU A 19 -5.13 9.36 -10.18
C LEU A 19 -4.29 9.97 -9.05
N ALA A 20 -3.08 9.47 -8.81
CA ALA A 20 -2.21 10.01 -7.78
C ALA A 20 -1.81 11.47 -8.11
N PRO A 21 -1.68 12.35 -7.11
CA PRO A 21 -1.13 13.68 -7.31
C PRO A 21 0.29 13.61 -7.89
N SER A 22 0.59 14.43 -8.90
CA SER A 22 1.88 14.39 -9.61
C SER A 22 3.07 14.54 -8.67
N TRP A 23 3.01 15.48 -7.72
CA TRP A 23 4.07 15.71 -6.74
C TRP A 23 4.40 14.44 -5.93
N ALA A 24 3.40 13.62 -5.59
CA ALA A 24 3.62 12.41 -4.81
C ALA A 24 4.13 11.27 -5.67
N LEU A 25 3.63 11.18 -6.91
CA LEU A 25 4.04 10.19 -7.88
C LEU A 25 5.50 10.40 -8.31
N GLU A 26 5.92 11.64 -8.54
CA GLU A 26 7.29 12.00 -8.92
C GLU A 26 8.29 11.62 -7.82
N ILE A 27 7.97 11.91 -6.56
CA ILE A 27 8.79 11.51 -5.40
C ILE A 27 8.89 9.98 -5.31
N ALA A 28 7.78 9.27 -5.50
CA ALA A 28 7.77 7.80 -5.45
C ALA A 28 8.56 7.16 -6.60
N ASP A 29 8.35 7.63 -7.84
CA ASP A 29 9.05 7.13 -9.04
C ASP A 29 10.57 7.33 -8.91
N ALA A 30 11.01 8.45 -8.35
CA ALA A 30 12.43 8.73 -8.09
C ALA A 30 13.11 7.73 -7.14
N GLN A 31 12.33 6.96 -6.37
CA GLN A 31 12.87 5.97 -5.42
C GLN A 31 12.76 4.52 -5.89
N LEU A 32 12.17 4.24 -7.06
CA LEU A 32 11.93 2.84 -7.50
C LEU A 32 13.21 2.01 -7.65
N GLY A 33 14.35 2.65 -7.87
CA GLY A 33 15.67 1.99 -7.90
C GLY A 33 16.18 1.51 -6.55
N ASN A 34 15.68 2.08 -5.44
CA ASN A 34 16.21 1.85 -4.08
C ASN A 34 15.39 0.80 -3.33
N ASP A 35 16.00 0.11 -2.37
CA ASP A 35 15.24 -0.76 -1.45
C ASP A 35 14.30 0.04 -0.54
N SER A 36 13.43 -0.65 0.21
CA SER A 36 12.39 0.02 1.00
C SER A 36 12.94 0.88 2.13
N VAL A 37 14.04 0.47 2.76
CA VAL A 37 14.66 1.17 3.89
C VAL A 37 15.27 2.49 3.41
N GLU A 38 15.97 2.44 2.28
CA GLU A 38 16.58 3.60 1.63
C GLU A 38 15.51 4.52 1.03
N ALA A 39 14.59 3.98 0.21
CA ALA A 39 13.55 4.74 -0.45
C ALA A 39 12.69 5.54 0.55
N VAL A 40 12.20 4.87 1.59
CA VAL A 40 11.39 5.53 2.63
C VAL A 40 12.27 6.42 3.52
N GLY A 41 13.54 6.10 3.69
CA GLY A 41 14.51 7.01 4.33
C GLY A 41 14.63 8.35 3.60
N ASN A 42 14.75 8.30 2.27
CA ASN A 42 14.89 9.47 1.41
C ASN A 42 13.60 10.30 1.29
N ILE A 43 12.43 9.63 1.22
CA ILE A 43 11.12 10.30 1.23
C ILE A 43 10.84 10.93 2.59
N GLY A 44 11.24 10.22 3.65
CA GLY A 44 10.97 10.53 5.04
C GLY A 44 10.09 9.46 5.69
N ARG A 45 10.25 9.35 7.02
CA ARG A 45 9.64 8.29 7.84
C ARG A 45 8.51 8.80 8.75
N ALA A 46 8.09 10.05 8.58
CA ALA A 46 7.17 10.74 9.47
C ALA A 46 5.72 10.70 8.99
N CYS A 47 4.79 10.94 9.92
CA CYS A 47 3.34 10.95 9.71
C CYS A 47 2.77 11.98 8.70
N PRO A 48 3.37 13.18 8.49
CA PRO A 48 2.77 14.18 7.59
C PRO A 48 2.49 13.65 6.18
N ILE A 49 1.32 13.99 5.62
CA ILE A 49 0.86 13.49 4.31
C ILE A 49 1.86 13.71 3.17
N LYS A 50 2.63 14.83 3.23
CA LYS A 50 3.68 15.17 2.27
C LYS A 50 4.78 14.11 2.16
N VAL A 51 4.92 13.29 3.20
CA VAL A 51 5.92 12.23 3.33
C VAL A 51 5.27 10.85 3.27
N ALA A 52 4.14 10.67 3.96
CA ALA A 52 3.46 9.37 4.03
C ALA A 52 2.87 8.93 2.68
N LEU A 53 2.26 9.84 1.91
CA LEU A 53 1.61 9.49 0.65
C LEU A 53 2.60 9.00 -0.43
N PRO A 54 3.72 9.70 -0.72
CA PRO A 54 4.72 9.20 -1.66
C PRO A 54 5.30 7.84 -1.24
N ALA A 55 5.53 7.61 0.05
CA ALA A 55 6.04 6.34 0.55
C ALA A 55 5.06 5.18 0.29
N VAL A 56 3.76 5.40 0.51
CA VAL A 56 2.72 4.41 0.19
C VAL A 56 2.64 4.15 -1.32
N ILE A 57 2.71 5.19 -2.14
CA ILE A 57 2.72 5.05 -3.61
C ILE A 57 3.93 4.23 -4.07
N TYR A 58 5.13 4.52 -3.55
CA TYR A 58 6.34 3.75 -3.84
C TYR A 58 6.15 2.26 -3.52
N LEU A 59 5.61 1.94 -2.34
CA LEU A 59 5.37 0.56 -1.91
C LEU A 59 4.36 -0.15 -2.83
N ILE A 60 3.29 0.52 -3.25
CA ILE A 60 2.31 -0.03 -4.19
C ILE A 60 2.94 -0.25 -5.58
N LEU A 61 3.69 0.72 -6.10
CA LEU A 61 4.29 0.60 -7.42
C LEU A 61 5.32 -0.54 -7.49
N LYS A 62 6.12 -0.69 -6.41
CA LYS A 62 7.21 -1.66 -6.36
C LYS A 62 6.77 -3.07 -5.96
N PHE A 63 5.89 -3.19 -4.96
CA PHE A 63 5.52 -4.47 -4.36
C PHE A 63 4.03 -4.78 -4.42
N GLY A 64 3.19 -3.90 -4.96
CA GLY A 64 1.74 -4.00 -4.89
C GLY A 64 1.10 -5.19 -5.61
N ASP A 65 1.87 -6.01 -6.33
CA ASP A 65 1.39 -7.28 -6.90
C ASP A 65 1.38 -8.42 -5.86
N ASN A 66 2.02 -8.23 -4.71
CA ASN A 66 2.08 -9.19 -3.60
C ASN A 66 1.81 -8.48 -2.27
N PHE A 67 0.64 -8.76 -1.67
CA PHE A 67 0.18 -8.14 -0.42
C PHE A 67 1.19 -8.33 0.72
N GLU A 68 1.61 -9.57 0.97
CA GLU A 68 2.51 -9.92 2.06
C GLU A 68 3.86 -9.22 1.92
N LYS A 69 4.44 -9.25 0.72
CA LYS A 69 5.72 -8.60 0.44
C LYS A 69 5.61 -7.09 0.67
N ALA A 70 4.55 -6.44 0.19
CA ALA A 70 4.38 -5.00 0.37
C ALA A 70 4.25 -4.62 1.87
N MET A 71 3.50 -5.41 2.64
CA MET A 71 3.35 -5.18 4.09
C MET A 71 4.66 -5.43 4.86
N SER A 72 5.41 -6.47 4.48
CA SER A 72 6.72 -6.78 5.05
C SER A 72 7.73 -5.65 4.78
N GLU A 73 7.83 -5.19 3.54
CA GLU A 73 8.73 -4.08 3.15
C GLU A 73 8.35 -2.77 3.85
N ASN A 74 7.05 -2.49 4.03
CA ASN A 74 6.61 -1.34 4.83
C ASN A 74 7.07 -1.44 6.30
N ALA A 75 6.98 -2.64 6.89
CA ALA A 75 7.42 -2.87 8.27
C ALA A 75 8.93 -2.66 8.39
N MET A 76 9.71 -3.25 7.48
CA MET A 76 11.18 -3.14 7.42
C MET A 76 11.66 -1.70 7.21
N ALA A 77 10.94 -0.89 6.44
CA ALA A 77 11.27 0.52 6.21
C ALA A 77 11.27 1.39 7.49
N GLY A 78 10.61 0.94 8.56
CA GLY A 78 10.62 1.58 9.89
C GLY A 78 9.97 2.98 9.95
N GLY A 79 10.12 3.65 11.09
CA GLY A 79 9.46 4.92 11.38
C GLY A 79 7.97 4.76 11.69
N ASP A 80 7.14 5.71 11.25
CA ASP A 80 5.68 5.62 11.34
C ASP A 80 5.11 4.65 10.28
N ASN A 81 5.45 3.38 10.41
CA ASN A 81 5.03 2.32 9.50
C ASN A 81 3.57 1.88 9.73
N CYS A 82 2.99 2.17 10.90
CA CYS A 82 1.60 1.85 11.23
C CYS A 82 0.62 2.64 10.36
N ALA A 83 0.77 3.97 10.29
CA ALA A 83 -0.10 4.81 9.47
C ALA A 83 0.02 4.47 7.98
N ARG A 84 1.26 4.29 7.49
CA ARG A 84 1.50 3.83 6.11
C ARG A 84 0.93 2.44 5.85
N GLY A 85 1.09 1.53 6.80
CA GLY A 85 0.60 0.16 6.73
C GLY A 85 -0.92 0.09 6.67
N LEU A 86 -1.62 0.96 7.38
CA LEU A 86 -3.08 1.10 7.27
C LEU A 86 -3.49 1.50 5.85
N ALA A 87 -2.91 2.58 5.32
CA ALA A 87 -3.24 3.05 3.97
C ALA A 87 -2.89 2.02 2.88
N LEU A 88 -1.72 1.38 3.00
CA LEU A 88 -1.27 0.33 2.10
C LEU A 88 -2.21 -0.89 2.16
N GLY A 89 -2.56 -1.35 3.36
CA GLY A 89 -3.45 -2.48 3.58
C GLY A 89 -4.86 -2.25 3.06
N ILE A 90 -5.41 -1.04 3.19
CA ILE A 90 -6.71 -0.68 2.60
C ILE A 90 -6.67 -0.83 1.08
N VAL A 91 -5.65 -0.26 0.42
CA VAL A 91 -5.55 -0.28 -1.05
C VAL A 91 -5.31 -1.69 -1.58
N LEU A 92 -4.35 -2.42 -0.99
CA LEU A 92 -4.00 -3.76 -1.44
C LEU A 92 -5.06 -4.80 -1.08
N GLY A 93 -5.70 -4.69 0.08
CA GLY A 93 -6.81 -5.54 0.47
C GLY A 93 -8.03 -5.36 -0.44
N ALA A 94 -8.32 -4.12 -0.84
CA ALA A 94 -9.37 -3.85 -1.83
C ALA A 94 -9.01 -4.36 -3.23
N HIS A 95 -7.73 -4.35 -3.61
CA HIS A 95 -7.29 -4.81 -4.93
C HIS A 95 -7.25 -6.34 -5.05
N HIS A 96 -6.68 -7.03 -4.05
CA HIS A 96 -6.43 -8.47 -4.09
C HIS A 96 -7.51 -9.29 -3.40
N GLY A 97 -8.38 -8.65 -2.59
CA GLY A 97 -9.37 -9.33 -1.76
C GLY A 97 -8.78 -9.91 -0.47
N LEU A 98 -9.68 -10.34 0.43
CA LEU A 98 -9.32 -10.87 1.76
C LEU A 98 -8.46 -12.14 1.69
N SER A 99 -8.68 -12.99 0.68
CA SER A 99 -7.95 -14.26 0.52
C SER A 99 -6.46 -14.08 0.20
N ALA A 100 -6.03 -12.88 -0.17
CA ALA A 100 -4.61 -12.58 -0.43
C ALA A 100 -3.83 -12.20 0.84
N ILE A 101 -4.51 -12.04 1.98
CA ILE A 101 -3.88 -11.73 3.26
C ILE A 101 -3.42 -13.05 3.90
N PRO A 102 -2.13 -13.21 4.22
CA PRO A 102 -1.64 -14.40 4.92
C PRO A 102 -2.38 -14.64 6.24
N GLU A 103 -2.73 -15.90 6.49
CA GLU A 103 -3.46 -16.30 7.69
C GLU A 103 -2.66 -16.01 8.97
N GLU A 104 -1.32 -16.05 8.94
CA GLU A 104 -0.50 -15.67 10.10
C GLU A 104 -0.71 -14.20 10.50
N LEU A 105 -0.90 -13.29 9.52
CA LEU A 105 -1.17 -11.89 9.81
C LEU A 105 -2.56 -11.70 10.41
N LEU A 106 -3.55 -12.48 9.97
CA LEU A 106 -4.91 -12.43 10.50
C LEU A 106 -4.98 -13.02 11.92
N THR A 107 -4.34 -14.16 12.15
CA THR A 107 -4.27 -14.81 13.48
C THR A 107 -3.51 -13.96 14.50
N GLY A 108 -2.56 -13.13 14.06
CA GLY A 108 -1.87 -12.15 14.92
C GLY A 108 -2.71 -10.94 15.34
N LEU A 109 -3.93 -10.73 14.80
CA LEU A 109 -4.76 -9.58 15.16
C LEU A 109 -5.42 -9.76 16.54
N ASN A 110 -5.06 -8.90 17.50
CA ASN A 110 -5.63 -8.89 18.85
C ASN A 110 -7.18 -8.79 18.90
N ASN A 111 -7.79 -8.14 17.91
CA ASN A 111 -9.24 -7.90 17.86
C ASN A 111 -9.88 -8.51 16.60
N ARG A 112 -9.34 -9.61 16.08
CA ARG A 112 -9.78 -10.26 14.83
C ARG A 112 -11.30 -10.44 14.78
N SER A 113 -11.88 -11.13 15.76
CA SER A 113 -13.32 -11.45 15.77
C SER A 113 -14.21 -10.20 15.73
N ARG A 114 -13.78 -9.11 16.40
CA ARG A 114 -14.49 -7.83 16.35
C ARG A 114 -14.41 -7.21 14.96
N ILE A 115 -13.26 -7.25 14.30
CA ILE A 115 -13.09 -6.73 12.94
C ILE A 115 -13.95 -7.53 11.96
N GLU A 116 -13.94 -8.86 12.06
CA GLU A 116 -14.74 -9.75 11.20
C GLU A 116 -16.25 -9.51 11.37
N SER A 117 -16.73 -9.24 12.58
CA SER A 117 -18.14 -8.86 12.80
C SER A 117 -18.54 -7.57 12.10
N LEU A 118 -17.60 -6.65 11.85
CA LEU A 118 -17.87 -5.40 11.13
C LEU A 118 -17.93 -5.60 9.62
N LEU A 119 -17.41 -6.72 9.10
CA LEU A 119 -17.43 -7.05 7.67
C LEU A 119 -18.69 -7.82 7.26
N THR A 120 -19.39 -8.41 8.23
CA THR A 120 -20.55 -9.30 8.04
C THR A 120 -21.85 -8.72 8.60
N GLY A 121 -21.79 -7.52 9.20
CA GLY A 121 -22.92 -6.77 9.73
C GLY A 121 -23.73 -6.03 8.68
#